data_AF-A0A963EMC9-F1
#
_entry.id   AF-A0A963EMC9-F1
#
_cell.length_a   1.000
_cell.length_b   1.000
_cell.length_c   1.000
_cell.angle_alpha   90.00
_cell.angle_beta   90.00
_cell.angle_gamma   90.00
#
_symmetry.space_group_name_H-M   'P 1'
#
loop_
_entity.id
_entity.type
_entity.pdbx_description
1 polymer ?
#
loop_
_entity_poly.entity_id
_entity_poly.type
_entity_poly.pdbx_seq_one_letter_code
_entity_poly.pdbx_strand_id
1 'polypeptide(L)'
;MSDIAIPVRKFLRLLDYLQRLDIDTEVVARAANLSPARLSDLRDDVELPARQYSRLYKAAVEQIEKLGQPIPWAAGVGSEPFALMCHCMIGARTLGEALDLASRFQQLAYPLLGHRMHLHRDPGEAVISYEV
;
A
#
# COMPACT_ATOMS: atom_id res chain seq x y z
N MET A 1 -13.91 -19.53 -4.15
CA MET A 1 -13.07 -18.48 -3.55
C MET A 1 -13.94 -17.71 -2.58
N SER A 2 -13.65 -17.80 -1.29
CA SER A 2 -14.33 -16.96 -0.30
C SER A 2 -13.92 -15.51 -0.56
N ASP A 3 -14.89 -14.62 -0.80
CA ASP A 3 -14.59 -13.21 -0.90
C ASP A 3 -14.01 -12.75 0.44
N ILE A 4 -12.76 -12.26 0.42
CA ILE A 4 -12.12 -11.67 1.59
C ILE A 4 -12.91 -10.40 1.91
N ALA A 5 -13.28 -10.23 3.17
CA ALA A 5 -14.07 -9.10 3.63
C ALA A 5 -13.30 -8.28 4.69
N ILE A 6 -13.59 -6.99 4.76
CA ILE A 6 -12.91 -6.03 5.64
C ILE A 6 -13.99 -5.25 6.40
N PRO A 7 -13.88 -5.12 7.74
CA PRO A 7 -14.88 -4.40 8.52
C PRO A 7 -14.84 -2.89 8.23
N VAL A 8 -16.02 -2.25 8.20
CA VAL A 8 -16.23 -0.81 7.89
C VAL A 8 -15.29 0.08 8.70
N ARG A 9 -15.04 -0.22 9.98
CA ARG A 9 -14.11 0.54 10.83
C ARG A 9 -12.72 0.76 10.21
N LYS A 10 -12.24 -0.15 9.35
CA LYS A 10 -10.96 0.00 8.64
C LYS A 10 -11.03 1.06 7.55
N PHE A 11 -12.16 1.15 6.84
CA PHE A 11 -12.39 2.19 5.83
C PHE A 11 -12.46 3.55 6.51
N LEU A 12 -13.28 3.68 7.56
CA LEU A 12 -13.42 4.92 8.33
C LEU A 12 -12.08 5.38 8.91
N ARG A 13 -11.31 4.47 9.51
CA ARG A 13 -9.97 4.79 10.04
C ARG A 13 -9.02 5.35 8.97
N LEU A 14 -9.08 4.85 7.74
CA LEU A 14 -8.27 5.38 6.66
C LEU A 14 -8.73 6.79 6.25
N LEU A 15 -10.05 7.01 6.13
CA LEU A 15 -10.60 8.33 5.85
C LEU A 15 -10.25 9.34 6.95
N ASP A 16 -10.40 8.97 8.22
CA ASP A 16 -10.02 9.80 9.36
C ASP A 16 -8.54 10.20 9.32
N TYR A 17 -7.68 9.27 8.94
CA TYR A 17 -6.26 9.57 8.78
C TYR A 17 -6.01 10.58 7.65
N LEU A 18 -6.63 10.37 6.49
CA LEU A 18 -6.50 11.29 5.35
C LEU A 18 -7.01 12.69 5.70
N GLN A 19 -8.12 12.77 6.42
CA GLN A 19 -8.67 14.04 6.90
C GLN A 19 -7.68 14.77 7.81
N ARG A 20 -6.94 14.06 8.67
CA ARG A 20 -5.88 14.67 9.52
C ARG A 20 -4.65 15.15 8.73
N LEU A 21 -4.50 14.71 7.49
CA LEU A 21 -3.50 15.19 6.55
C LEU A 21 -4.04 16.30 5.62
N ASP A 22 -5.23 16.83 5.90
CA ASP A 22 -5.94 17.80 5.05
C ASP A 22 -6.20 17.29 3.62
N ILE A 23 -6.30 15.97 3.44
CA ILE A 23 -6.69 15.35 2.17
C ILE A 23 -8.21 15.25 2.09
N ASP A 24 -8.79 15.68 0.96
CA ASP A 24 -10.23 15.59 0.69
C ASP A 24 -10.70 14.13 0.60
N THR A 25 -11.33 13.66 1.68
CA THR A 25 -11.83 12.29 1.82
C THR A 25 -13.00 11.97 0.91
N GLU A 26 -13.80 12.96 0.50
CA GLU A 26 -14.91 12.78 -0.43
C GLU A 26 -14.39 12.47 -1.83
N VAL A 27 -13.34 13.18 -2.27
CA VAL A 27 -12.67 12.90 -3.55
C VAL A 27 -12.06 11.50 -3.55
N VAL A 28 -11.35 11.13 -2.48
CA VAL A 28 -10.71 9.81 -2.37
C VAL A 28 -11.73 8.67 -2.33
N ALA A 29 -12.79 8.81 -1.52
CA ALA A 29 -13.84 7.80 -1.44
C ALA A 29 -14.60 7.65 -2.76
N ARG A 30 -14.88 8.76 -3.46
CA ARG A 30 -15.55 8.72 -4.77
C ARG A 30 -14.72 7.99 -5.82
N ALA A 31 -13.39 8.18 -5.84
CA ALA A 31 -12.50 7.44 -6.72
C ALA A 31 -12.58 5.91 -6.50
N ALA A 32 -12.90 5.49 -5.27
CA ALA A 32 -13.14 4.10 -4.91
C ALA A 32 -14.60 3.64 -5.08
N ASN A 33 -15.51 4.48 -5.61
CA ASN A 33 -16.95 4.25 -5.66
C ASN A 33 -17.59 4.03 -4.27
N LEU A 34 -17.12 4.78 -3.29
CA LEU A 34 -17.62 4.80 -1.92
C LEU A 34 -18.21 6.17 -1.59
N SER A 35 -19.05 6.20 -0.55
CA SER A 35 -19.60 7.43 0.02
C SER A 35 -19.25 7.44 1.51
N PRO A 36 -18.48 8.43 2.01
CA PRO A 36 -18.16 8.55 3.42
C PRO A 36 -19.40 8.58 4.30
N ALA A 37 -20.42 9.38 3.93
CA ALA A 37 -21.70 9.44 4.63
C ALA A 37 -22.35 8.05 4.78
N ARG A 38 -22.44 7.27 3.70
CA ARG A 38 -23.00 5.91 3.76
C ARG A 38 -22.17 4.95 4.60
N LEU A 39 -20.83 5.09 4.59
CA LEU A 39 -19.96 4.27 5.42
C LEU A 39 -20.16 4.58 6.90
N SER A 40 -20.35 5.85 7.26
CA SER A 40 -20.60 6.28 8.63
C SER A 40 -21.96 5.86 9.18
N ASP A 41 -22.95 5.64 8.30
CA ASP A 41 -24.27 5.13 8.69
C ASP A 41 -24.27 3.61 8.97
N LEU A 42 -23.22 2.89 8.54
CA LEU A 42 -23.07 1.46 8.80
C LEU A 42 -22.47 1.22 10.18
N ARG A 43 -22.77 0.05 10.77
CA ARG A 43 -22.05 -0.41 11.95
C ARG A 43 -20.60 -0.76 11.60
N ASP A 44 -19.70 -0.44 12.51
CA ASP A 44 -18.25 -0.67 12.39
C ASP A 44 -17.84 -2.11 12.06
N ASP A 45 -18.63 -3.09 12.49
CA ASP A 45 -18.39 -4.53 12.34
C ASP A 45 -18.99 -5.13 11.06
N VAL A 46 -19.78 -4.35 10.30
CA VAL A 46 -20.26 -4.77 8.98
C VAL A 46 -19.05 -4.99 8.08
N GLU A 47 -19.01 -6.12 7.40
CA GLU A 47 -17.94 -6.45 6.47
C GLU A 47 -18.31 -6.06 5.05
N LEU A 48 -17.37 -5.38 4.39
CA LEU A 48 -17.46 -5.02 2.97
C LEU A 48 -16.41 -5.80 2.17
N PRO A 49 -16.62 -6.01 0.86
CA PRO A 49 -15.64 -6.71 0.03
C PRO A 49 -14.26 -6.05 0.09
N ALA A 50 -13.20 -6.84 0.32
CA ALA A 50 -11.84 -6.33 0.41
C ALA A 50 -11.39 -5.58 -0.85
N ARG A 51 -11.94 -5.93 -2.02
CA ARG A 51 -11.69 -5.20 -3.28
C ARG A 51 -12.07 -3.71 -3.18
N GLN A 52 -13.11 -3.36 -2.43
CA GLN A 52 -13.47 -1.96 -2.20
C GLN A 52 -12.45 -1.27 -1.29
N TYR A 53 -11.96 -1.96 -0.26
CA TYR A 53 -10.90 -1.44 0.60
C TYR A 53 -9.61 -1.20 -0.20
N SER A 54 -9.21 -2.15 -1.06
CA SER A 54 -8.03 -2.00 -1.91
C SER A 54 -8.12 -0.80 -2.85
N ARG A 55 -9.31 -0.51 -3.40
CA ARG A 55 -9.54 0.68 -4.22
C ARG A 55 -9.40 1.97 -3.42
N LEU A 56 -10.00 2.03 -2.23
CA LEU A 56 -9.87 3.17 -1.33
C LEU A 56 -8.42 3.40 -0.92
N TYR A 57 -7.73 2.33 -0.56
CA TYR A 57 -6.32 2.36 -0.18
C TYR A 57 -5.43 2.88 -1.32
N LYS A 58 -5.63 2.41 -2.56
CA LYS A 58 -4.88 2.90 -3.70
C LYS A 58 -5.12 4.40 -3.95
N ALA A 59 -6.38 4.83 -3.95
CA ALA A 59 -6.72 6.24 -4.11
C ALA A 59 -6.14 7.13 -2.98
N ALA A 60 -6.07 6.60 -1.76
CA ALA A 60 -5.43 7.26 -0.64
C ALA A 60 -3.93 7.46 -0.87
N VAL A 61 -3.23 6.40 -1.27
CA VAL A 61 -1.79 6.44 -1.58
C VAL A 61 -1.49 7.47 -2.67
N GLU A 62 -2.27 7.47 -3.75
CA GLU A 62 -2.12 8.45 -4.85
C GLU A 62 -2.25 9.92 -4.39
N GLN A 63 -3.06 10.20 -3.37
CA GLN A 63 -3.15 11.56 -2.80
C GLN A 63 -2.00 11.86 -1.84
N ILE A 64 -1.59 10.91 -1.01
CA ILE A 64 -0.47 11.09 -0.08
C ILE A 64 0.84 11.33 -0.86
N GLU A 65 1.07 10.61 -1.96
CA GLU A 65 2.25 10.81 -2.82
C GLU A 65 2.34 12.25 -3.36
N LYS A 66 1.21 12.89 -3.66
CA LYS A 66 1.19 14.28 -4.14
C LYS A 66 1.64 15.30 -3.09
N LEU A 67 1.62 14.93 -1.82
CA LEU A 67 2.17 15.76 -0.73
C LEU A 67 3.70 15.75 -0.71
N GLY A 68 4.35 14.93 -1.56
CA GLY A 68 5.80 14.78 -1.60
C GLY A 68 6.37 14.08 -0.37
N GLN A 69 5.53 13.39 0.40
CA GLN A 69 5.94 12.62 1.59
C GLN A 69 5.96 11.13 1.29
N PRO A 70 6.91 10.36 1.88
CA PRO A 70 6.90 8.92 1.77
C PRO A 70 5.62 8.32 2.37
N ILE A 71 5.11 7.25 1.75
CA ILE A 71 3.97 6.51 2.30
C ILE A 71 4.41 5.80 3.58
N PRO A 72 3.80 6.09 4.75
CA PRO A 72 4.29 5.60 6.04
C PRO A 72 3.87 4.16 6.36
N TRP A 73 3.18 3.48 5.45
CA TRP A 73 2.60 2.15 5.71
C TRP A 73 2.92 1.16 4.62
N ALA A 74 2.88 -0.12 5.00
CA ALA A 74 2.94 -1.25 4.09
C ALA A 74 4.10 -1.17 3.07
N ALA A 75 5.25 -0.59 3.46
CA ALA A 75 6.41 -0.40 2.58
C ALA A 75 6.04 0.24 1.21
N GLY A 76 5.17 1.25 1.24
CA GLY A 76 4.75 1.97 0.03
C GLY A 76 3.90 1.17 -0.95
N VAL A 77 3.30 0.04 -0.54
CA VAL A 77 2.36 -0.69 -1.41
C VAL A 77 1.31 0.26 -2.01
N GLY A 78 1.07 0.14 -3.32
CA GLY A 78 0.11 0.96 -4.05
C GLY A 78 0.68 2.27 -4.63
N SER A 79 1.89 2.67 -4.22
CA SER A 79 2.61 3.83 -4.74
C SER A 79 3.19 3.59 -6.13
N GLU A 80 3.51 4.65 -6.85
CA GLU A 80 4.16 4.55 -8.17
C GLU A 80 5.56 3.90 -8.07
N PRO A 81 6.43 4.25 -7.11
CA PRO A 81 7.69 3.54 -6.89
C PRO A 81 7.50 2.04 -6.63
N PHE A 82 6.49 1.65 -5.86
CA PHE A 82 6.20 0.23 -5.63
C PHE A 82 5.74 -0.48 -6.92
N ALA A 83 4.89 0.17 -7.72
CA ALA A 83 4.48 -0.36 -9.01
C ALA A 83 5.67 -0.56 -9.94
N LEU A 84 6.60 0.41 -10.00
CA LEU A 84 7.82 0.31 -10.80
C LEU A 84 8.72 -0.84 -10.33
N MET A 85 8.89 -1.02 -9.02
CA MET A 85 9.62 -2.16 -8.46
C MET A 85 9.03 -3.50 -8.93
N CYS A 86 7.70 -3.65 -8.85
CA CYS A 86 7.02 -4.85 -9.34
C CYS A 86 7.26 -5.10 -10.84
N HIS A 87 7.27 -4.06 -11.67
CA HIS A 87 7.58 -4.18 -13.09
C HIS A 87 9.04 -4.59 -13.35
N CYS A 88 9.99 -4.14 -12.51
CA CYS A 88 11.36 -4.65 -12.58
C CYS A 88 11.40 -6.14 -12.22
N MET A 89 10.73 -6.53 -11.13
CA MET A 89 10.75 -7.90 -10.61
C MET A 89 10.11 -8.92 -11.55
N ILE A 90 9.01 -8.58 -12.22
CA ILE A 90 8.27 -9.51 -13.08
C ILE A 90 9.09 -9.99 -14.30
N GLY A 91 10.13 -9.24 -14.68
CA GLY A 91 11.06 -9.63 -15.74
C GLY A 91 12.14 -10.63 -15.31
N ALA A 92 12.24 -10.95 -14.01
CA ALA A 92 13.22 -11.90 -13.51
C ALA A 92 12.87 -13.35 -13.88
N ARG A 93 13.89 -14.19 -14.11
CA ARG A 93 13.70 -15.60 -14.46
C ARG A 93 13.56 -16.51 -13.24
N THR A 94 14.03 -16.04 -12.08
CA THR A 94 13.96 -16.78 -10.82
C THR A 94 13.48 -15.89 -9.70
N LEU A 95 12.92 -16.50 -8.64
CA LEU A 95 12.59 -15.79 -7.41
C LEU A 95 13.82 -15.07 -6.83
N GLY A 96 14.99 -15.72 -6.87
CA GLY A 96 16.24 -15.12 -6.40
C GLY A 96 16.60 -13.84 -7.16
N GLU A 97 16.53 -13.86 -8.48
CA GLU A 97 16.77 -12.67 -9.31
C GLU A 97 15.74 -11.57 -9.02
N ALA A 98 14.47 -11.93 -8.81
CA ALA A 98 13.42 -10.96 -8.46
C ALA A 98 13.71 -10.28 -7.12
N LEU A 99 14.17 -11.03 -6.11
CA LEU A 99 14.54 -10.49 -4.80
C LEU A 99 15.78 -9.59 -4.88
N ASP A 100 16.77 -9.92 -5.72
CA ASP A 100 17.93 -9.04 -5.96
C ASP A 100 17.50 -7.72 -6.60
N LEU A 101 16.61 -7.77 -7.59
CA LEU A 101 16.05 -6.57 -8.22
C LEU A 101 15.27 -5.70 -7.23
N ALA A 102 14.44 -6.31 -6.38
CA ALA A 102 13.70 -5.62 -5.34
C ALA A 102 14.62 -4.93 -4.33
N SER A 103 15.65 -5.65 -3.82
CA SER A 103 16.59 -5.08 -2.85
C SER A 103 17.41 -3.94 -3.45
N ARG A 104 17.88 -4.11 -4.70
CA ARG A 104 18.59 -3.05 -5.42
C ARG A 104 17.72 -1.83 -5.70
N PHE A 105 16.45 -2.03 -6.06
CA PHE A 105 15.50 -0.93 -6.25
C PHE A 105 15.32 -0.14 -4.95
N GLN A 106 15.04 -0.82 -3.83
CA GLN A 106 14.81 -0.14 -2.56
C GLN A 106 16.08 0.55 -2.03
N GLN A 107 17.27 0.01 -2.27
CA GLN A 107 18.52 0.71 -1.94
C GLN A 107 18.65 2.04 -2.69
N LEU A 108 18.28 2.07 -3.97
CA LEU A 108 18.31 3.31 -4.78
C LEU A 108 17.21 4.29 -4.36
N ALA A 109 16.02 3.78 -4.03
CA ALA A 109 14.86 4.59 -3.70
C ALA A 109 14.79 5.01 -2.22
N TYR A 110 15.67 4.49 -1.36
CA TYR A 110 15.66 4.76 0.09
C TYR A 110 15.59 6.25 0.47
N PRO A 111 16.35 7.17 -0.17
CA PRO A 111 16.25 8.61 0.15
C PRO A 111 14.85 9.20 -0.09
N LEU A 112 14.06 8.59 -0.99
CA LEU A 112 12.71 9.02 -1.33
C LEU A 112 11.65 8.27 -0.53
N LEU A 113 11.84 6.97 -0.29
CA LEU A 113 10.82 6.10 0.30
C LEU A 113 10.93 5.95 1.82
N GLY A 114 12.07 6.29 2.40
CA GLY A 114 12.31 6.23 3.84
C GLY A 114 12.31 4.81 4.41
N HIS A 115 12.25 3.77 3.57
CA HIS A 115 12.34 2.38 3.98
C HIS A 115 13.14 1.58 2.97
N ARG A 116 13.79 0.50 3.42
CA ARG A 116 14.54 -0.39 2.54
C ARG A 116 14.51 -1.84 3.01
N MET A 117 14.69 -2.73 2.04
CA MET A 117 14.71 -4.17 2.21
C MET A 117 16.12 -4.68 1.97
N HIS A 118 16.63 -5.45 2.91
CA HIS A 118 17.89 -6.16 2.77
C HIS A 118 17.61 -7.64 2.50
N LEU A 119 18.34 -8.20 1.54
CA LEU A 119 18.31 -9.61 1.23
C LEU A 119 19.60 -10.26 1.75
N HIS A 120 19.45 -11.15 2.72
CA HIS A 120 20.51 -12.01 3.22
C HIS A 120 20.37 -13.40 2.59
N ARG A 121 21.48 -13.99 2.16
CA ARG A 121 21.50 -15.30 1.50
C ARG A 121 22.41 -16.25 2.26
N ASP A 122 21.86 -17.38 2.64
CA ASP A 122 22.57 -18.49 3.25
C ASP A 122 22.43 -19.74 2.35
N PRO A 123 23.30 -20.76 2.49
CA PRO A 123 23.13 -22.01 1.76
C PRO A 123 21.78 -22.67 2.05
N GLY A 124 20.87 -22.63 1.08
CA GLY A 124 19.52 -23.22 1.19
C GLY A 124 18.44 -22.28 1.75
N GLU A 125 18.78 -21.05 2.14
CA GLU A 125 17.84 -20.10 2.72
C GLU A 125 18.08 -18.67 2.21
N ALA A 126 17.02 -17.87 2.13
CA ALA A 126 17.12 -16.44 1.90
C ALA A 126 16.22 -15.72 2.91
N VAL A 127 16.76 -14.70 3.56
CA VAL A 127 16.07 -13.93 4.59
C VAL A 127 15.91 -12.50 4.11
N ILE A 128 14.69 -11.99 4.22
CA ILE A 128 14.34 -10.60 3.91
C ILE A 128 14.15 -9.86 5.23
N SER A 129 14.87 -8.75 5.41
CA SER A 129 14.69 -7.84 6.54
C SER A 129 14.30 -6.45 6.06
N TYR A 130 13.50 -5.74 6.86
CA TYR A 130 13.02 -4.39 6.55
C TYR A 130 13.57 -3.40 7.57
N GLU A 131 14.05 -2.27 7.07
CA GLU A 131 14.46 -1.11 7.84
C GLU A 131 13.50 0.03 7.50
N VAL A 132 12.95 0.66 8.55
CA VAL A 132 11.97 1.75 8.49
C VAL A 132 12.52 2.94 9.26
#